data_AF-A0A434CN43-F1
#
_entry.id   AF-A0A434CN43-F1
#
_cell.length_a   1.000
_cell.length_b   1.000
_cell.length_c   1.000
_cell.angle_alpha   90.00
_cell.angle_beta   90.00
_cell.angle_gamma   90.00
#
_symmetry.space_group_name_H-M   'P 1'
#
loop_
_entity.id
_entity.type
_entity.pdbx_description
1 polymer ?
#
loop_
_entity_poly.entity_id
_entity_poly.type
_entity_poly.pdbx_seq_one_letter_code
_entity_poly.pdbx_strand_id
1 'polypeptide(L)' 'ARRGAEATSAMDKAKAGRSAYVGSKLQGVVDPGAHAVAEVFAAAAALHEAA' A
#
# COMPACT_ATOMS: atom_id res chain seq x y z
N ALA A 1 3.95 -8.90 0.07
CA ALA A 1 3.21 -7.66 -0.25
C ALA A 1 3.42 -6.53 0.77
N ARG A 2 3.32 -6.79 2.08
CA ARG A 2 3.44 -5.79 3.19
C ARG A 2 4.57 -4.75 3.03
N ARG A 3 5.82 -5.19 2.81
CA ARG A 3 6.97 -4.27 2.59
C ARG A 3 6.77 -3.29 1.43
N GLY A 4 6.11 -3.72 0.36
CA GLY A 4 5.80 -2.87 -0.78
C GLY A 4 4.78 -1.79 -0.44
N ALA A 5 3.76 -2.13 0.38
CA ALA A 5 2.81 -1.15 0.90
C ALA A 5 3.51 -0.14 1.83
N GLU A 6 4.30 -0.61 2.79
CA GLU A 6 5.05 0.26 3.72
C GLU A 6 5.99 1.23 2.99
N ALA A 7 6.66 0.76 1.93
CA ALA A 7 7.56 1.59 1.13
C ALA A 7 6.85 2.78 0.45
N THR A 8 5.53 2.73 0.24
CA THR A 8 4.78 3.87 -0.33
C THR A 8 4.76 5.09 0.59
N SER A 9 4.90 4.90 1.91
CA SER A 9 4.99 6.01 2.88
C SER A 9 6.24 6.88 2.69
N ALA A 10 7.29 6.33 2.08
CA ALA A 10 8.52 7.05 1.78
C ALA A 10 8.47 7.79 0.43
N MET A 11 7.38 7.70 -0.33
CA MET A 11 7.27 8.38 -1.63
C MET A 11 6.96 9.87 -1.45
N ASP A 12 7.84 10.72 -1.96
CA ASP A 12 7.67 12.18 -1.91
C ASP A 12 6.46 12.68 -2.73
N LYS A 13 6.03 11.89 -3.73
CA LYS A 13 4.92 12.23 -4.60
C LYS A 13 4.25 10.99 -5.20
N ALA A 14 2.93 10.92 -5.07
CA ALA A 14 2.11 10.00 -5.84
C ALA A 14 1.94 10.50 -7.30
N LYS A 15 2.10 9.60 -8.27
CA LYS A 15 1.99 9.91 -9.71
C LYS A 15 0.62 9.58 -10.31
N ALA A 16 -0.28 8.97 -9.54
CA ALA A 16 -1.60 8.54 -9.99
C ALA A 16 -2.64 8.58 -8.85
N GLY A 17 -3.92 8.50 -9.22
CA GLY A 17 -5.04 8.45 -8.29
C GLY A 17 -5.28 9.76 -7.52
N ARG A 18 -6.15 9.71 -6.49
CA ARG A 18 -6.48 10.88 -5.66
C ARG A 18 -5.29 11.35 -4.82
N SER A 19 -4.37 10.46 -4.48
CA SER A 19 -3.12 10.78 -3.80
C SER A 19 -2.29 11.80 -4.61
N ALA A 20 -2.36 11.80 -5.94
CA ALA A 20 -1.64 12.79 -6.76
C ALA A 20 -2.07 14.25 -6.50
N TYR A 21 -3.25 14.49 -5.91
CA TYR A 21 -3.79 15.85 -5.69
C TYR A 21 -3.17 16.58 -4.49
N VAL A 22 -2.58 15.85 -3.54
CA VAL A 22 -2.14 16.43 -2.26
C VAL A 22 -0.62 16.62 -2.18
N GLY A 23 0.13 16.12 -3.17
CA GLY A 23 1.58 16.32 -3.29
C GLY A 23 2.35 15.83 -2.07
N SER A 24 3.26 16.66 -1.56
CA SER A 24 4.13 16.34 -0.41
C SER A 24 3.38 16.11 0.91
N LYS A 25 2.07 16.41 0.97
CA LYS A 25 1.24 16.13 2.16
C LYS A 25 1.01 14.63 2.41
N LEU A 26 1.50 13.76 1.54
CA LEU A 26 1.45 12.29 1.69
C LEU A 26 2.67 11.71 2.39
N GLN A 27 3.71 12.49 2.69
CA GLN A 27 4.91 11.94 3.32
C GLN A 27 4.54 11.20 4.62
N GLY A 28 4.99 9.97 4.76
CA GLY A 28 4.69 9.11 5.91
C GLY A 28 3.32 8.41 5.84
N VAL A 29 2.51 8.68 4.81
CA VAL A 29 1.20 8.03 4.61
C VAL A 29 1.37 6.85 3.66
N VAL A 30 1.08 5.65 4.15
CA VAL A 30 0.98 4.46 3.31
C VAL A 30 -0.18 4.61 2.33
N ASP A 31 0.06 4.29 1.05
CA ASP A 31 -0.99 4.27 0.03
C ASP A 31 -2.10 3.27 0.42
N PRO A 32 -3.35 3.72 0.56
CA PRO A 32 -4.45 2.85 1.01
C PRO A 32 -4.71 1.66 0.07
N GLY A 33 -4.48 1.83 -1.23
CA GLY A 33 -4.65 0.77 -2.22
C GLY A 33 -3.58 -0.31 -2.06
N ALA A 34 -2.32 0.09 -1.91
CA ALA A 34 -1.22 -0.83 -1.64
C ALA A 34 -1.40 -1.58 -0.30
N HIS A 35 -1.89 -0.90 0.74
CA HIS A 35 -2.25 -1.53 2.00
C HIS A 35 -3.33 -2.61 1.82
N ALA A 36 -4.41 -2.30 1.11
CA ALA A 36 -5.47 -3.28 0.83
C ALA A 36 -4.93 -4.52 0.08
N VAL A 37 -4.06 -4.32 -0.92
CA VAL A 37 -3.40 -5.45 -1.60
C VAL A 37 -2.55 -6.27 -0.63
N ALA A 38 -1.83 -5.63 0.30
CA ALA A 38 -1.05 -6.37 1.29
C ALA A 38 -1.91 -7.26 2.19
N GLU A 39 -3.07 -6.76 2.63
CA GLU A 39 -4.04 -7.53 3.42
C GLU A 39 -4.65 -8.69 2.61
N VAL A 40 -5.01 -8.47 1.35
CA VAL A 40 -5.51 -9.54 0.47
C VAL A 40 -4.48 -10.65 0.29
N PHE A 41 -3.20 -10.29 0.07
CA PHE A 41 -2.13 -11.28 -0.04
C PHE A 41 -1.89 -12.04 1.27
N ALA A 42 -2.01 -11.37 2.42
CA ALA A 42 -1.89 -12.03 3.71
C ALA A 42 -3.03 -13.04 3.93
N ALA A 43 -4.27 -12.66 3.61
CA ALA A 43 -5.42 -13.55 3.68
C ALA A 43 -5.29 -14.74 2.70
N ALA A 44 -4.87 -14.48 1.45
CA ALA A 44 -4.67 -15.53 0.46
C ALA A 44 -3.57 -16.53 0.87
N ALA A 45 -2.47 -16.06 1.48
CA ALA A 45 -1.43 -16.93 2.01
C ALA A 45 -1.96 -17.83 3.14
N ALA A 46 -2.71 -17.25 4.09
CA ALA A 46 -3.32 -18.02 5.18
C ALA A 46 -4.31 -19.07 4.67
N LEU A 47 -5.12 -18.73 3.66
CA LEU A 47 -6.03 -19.68 3.01
C LEU A 47 -5.27 -20.79 2.26
N HIS A 48 -4.14 -20.45 1.63
CA HIS A 48 -3.32 -21.42 0.92
C HIS A 48 -2.64 -22.42 1.87
N GLU A 49 -2.16 -21.96 3.04
CA GLU A 49 -1.57 -22.83 4.06
C GLU A 49 -2.61 -23.75 4.73
N ALA A 50 -3.88 -23.36 4.76
CA ALA A 50 -4.98 -24.11 5.35
C ALA A 50 -5.61 -25.15 4.40
N ALA A 51 -5.21 -25.17 3.12
CA ALA A 51 -5.70 -26.07 2.09
C ALA A 51 -4.79 -27.29 1.91
#